data_AF-B7JNN5-F1
#
_entry.id   AF-B7JNN5-F1
#
_cell.length_a   1.000
_cell.length_b   1.000
_cell.length_c   1.000
_cell.angle_alpha   90.00
_cell.angle_beta   90.00
_cell.angle_gamma   90.00
#
_symmetry.space_group_name_H-M   'P 1'
#
loop_
_entity.id
_entity.type
_entity.pdbx_description
1 polymer ?
#
loop_
_entity_poly.entity_id
_entity_poly.type
_entity_poly.pdbx_seq_one_letter_code
_entity_poly.pdbx_strand_id
1 'polypeptide(L)'
;MENKTLLKGGLSIISQCKKETNDIWHAHFGAAAIASYFFMKDNNMEEEITQSMFSQTKMMLSKQNLGEIIDKKEEIDFHSAEKMIIKSLEHTIDELHWVGHNVIYAALSLLAMKELQKWGDNQDIKGITNLILSFRKTIPGRSWIGFTTKEVKQLNIKDEIENELRNPKQLSKFILKELSQFHIIYRAEAHHDLIGHLLTFSHAINIMYDLGHIDIFHRAIRPLLKLVYVLRASQNLTSNSEITLHSPIDCLPLIESKRAHVLPTEKRFWLKDYSTFDWDFGHVFKFSYSYFDHIKRAPKYKDITLEKFRFVMNMR
;
A
#
# COMPACT_ATOMS: atom_id res chain seq x y z
N MET A 1 -21.34 -13.23 3.09
CA MET A 1 -20.52 -14.39 3.51
C MET A 1 -19.45 -14.75 2.45
N GLU A 2 -19.70 -14.50 1.15
CA GLU A 2 -18.81 -14.88 0.03
C GLU A 2 -17.46 -14.16 -0.05
N ASN A 3 -17.34 -12.95 0.51
CA ASN A 3 -16.14 -12.12 0.34
C ASN A 3 -14.93 -12.53 1.21
N LYS A 4 -15.11 -13.33 2.28
CA LYS A 4 -13.99 -13.73 3.17
C LYS A 4 -12.97 -14.66 2.48
N THR A 5 -13.35 -15.28 1.36
CA THR A 5 -12.43 -16.08 0.52
C THR A 5 -11.30 -15.23 -0.06
N LEU A 6 -11.54 -13.93 -0.36
CA LEU A 6 -10.49 -13.00 -0.80
C LEU A 6 -9.43 -12.78 0.27
N LEU A 7 -9.85 -12.67 1.53
CA LEU A 7 -8.94 -12.52 2.66
C LEU A 7 -8.09 -13.78 2.84
N LYS A 8 -8.72 -14.96 2.82
CA LYS A 8 -8.00 -16.24 2.90
C LYS A 8 -6.98 -16.38 1.77
N GLY A 9 -7.39 -16.12 0.53
CA GLY A 9 -6.49 -16.19 -0.64
C GLY A 9 -5.37 -15.16 -0.58
N GLY A 10 -5.67 -13.93 -0.14
CA GLY A 10 -4.66 -12.89 0.02
C GLY A 10 -3.61 -13.24 1.09
N LEU A 11 -4.05 -13.74 2.24
CA LEU A 11 -3.15 -14.21 3.30
C LEU A 11 -2.31 -15.41 2.85
N SER A 12 -2.90 -16.36 2.10
CA SER A 12 -2.17 -17.50 1.56
C SER A 12 -1.02 -17.05 0.67
N ILE A 13 -1.28 -16.13 -0.28
CA ILE A 13 -0.23 -15.57 -1.14
C ILE A 13 0.88 -14.90 -0.33
N ILE A 14 0.53 -14.02 0.62
CA ILE A 14 1.54 -13.31 1.43
C ILE A 14 2.38 -14.30 2.26
N SER A 15 1.77 -15.36 2.79
CA SER A 15 2.50 -16.36 3.58
C SER A 15 3.44 -17.22 2.74
N GLN A 16 3.05 -17.55 1.51
CA GLN A 16 3.74 -18.54 0.68
C GLN A 16 4.75 -17.91 -0.28
N CYS A 17 4.57 -16.66 -0.70
CA CYS A 17 5.34 -16.04 -1.78
C CYS A 17 6.84 -16.26 -1.65
N LYS A 18 7.41 -15.94 -0.50
CA LYS A 18 8.86 -16.06 -0.29
C LYS A 18 9.34 -17.51 -0.41
N LYS A 19 8.56 -18.47 0.10
CA LYS A 19 8.95 -19.88 0.09
C LYS A 19 8.84 -20.48 -1.32
N GLU A 20 7.77 -20.16 -2.04
CA GLU A 20 7.44 -20.80 -3.31
C GLU A 20 8.11 -20.11 -4.51
N THR A 21 8.30 -18.78 -4.47
CA THR A 21 8.86 -18.03 -5.61
C THR A 21 10.21 -17.39 -5.32
N ASN A 22 10.64 -17.36 -4.06
CA ASN A 22 11.78 -16.55 -3.59
C ASN A 22 11.63 -15.05 -3.93
N ASP A 23 10.41 -14.61 -4.25
CA ASP A 23 10.07 -13.24 -4.59
C ASP A 23 9.14 -12.64 -3.53
N ILE A 24 9.64 -11.61 -2.85
CA ILE A 24 8.90 -10.86 -1.83
C ILE A 24 7.82 -9.96 -2.45
N TRP A 25 7.92 -9.68 -3.75
CA TRP A 25 7.02 -8.81 -4.48
C TRP A 25 5.72 -9.49 -4.85
N HIS A 26 5.68 -10.82 -4.95
CA HIS A 26 4.45 -11.57 -5.21
C HIS A 26 3.40 -11.38 -4.09
N ALA A 27 3.82 -11.00 -2.87
CA ALA A 27 2.92 -10.57 -1.79
C ALA A 27 2.06 -9.35 -2.16
N HIS A 28 2.46 -8.58 -3.18
CA HIS A 28 1.68 -7.48 -3.76
C HIS A 28 0.24 -7.90 -4.09
N PHE A 29 0.07 -9.06 -4.72
CA PHE A 29 -1.25 -9.56 -5.14
C PHE A 29 -2.12 -9.95 -3.95
N GLY A 30 -1.51 -10.56 -2.92
CA GLY A 30 -2.22 -10.88 -1.70
C GLY A 30 -2.67 -9.64 -0.93
N ALA A 31 -1.80 -8.63 -0.84
CA ALA A 31 -2.13 -7.33 -0.27
C ALA A 31 -3.25 -6.62 -1.06
N ALA A 32 -3.24 -6.72 -2.39
CA ALA A 32 -4.28 -6.17 -3.24
C ALA A 32 -5.65 -6.83 -3.02
N ALA A 33 -5.70 -8.16 -2.87
CA ALA A 33 -6.94 -8.88 -2.59
C ALA A 33 -7.54 -8.51 -1.21
N ILE A 34 -6.68 -8.31 -0.21
CA ILE A 34 -7.13 -7.83 1.10
C ILE A 34 -7.64 -6.39 0.98
N ALA A 35 -6.91 -5.52 0.30
CA ALA A 35 -7.34 -4.13 0.09
C ALA A 35 -8.65 -4.04 -0.70
N SER A 36 -8.89 -4.91 -1.68
CA SER A 36 -10.15 -4.91 -2.43
C SER A 36 -11.34 -5.29 -1.55
N TYR A 37 -11.18 -6.29 -0.68
CA TYR A 37 -12.20 -6.68 0.29
C TYR A 37 -12.62 -5.49 1.16
N PHE A 38 -11.66 -4.82 1.79
CA PHE A 38 -11.97 -3.71 2.69
C PHE A 38 -12.42 -2.46 1.94
N PHE A 39 -11.92 -2.22 0.73
CA PHE A 39 -12.40 -1.13 -0.09
C PHE A 39 -13.90 -1.28 -0.41
N MET A 40 -14.34 -2.49 -0.77
CA MET A 40 -15.77 -2.79 -0.97
C MET A 40 -16.55 -2.64 0.35
N LYS A 41 -16.06 -3.25 1.43
CA LYS A 41 -16.72 -3.26 2.75
C LYS A 41 -16.92 -1.85 3.31
N ASP A 42 -15.90 -1.01 3.26
CA ASP A 42 -15.89 0.22 4.02
C ASP A 42 -16.55 1.40 3.27
N ASN A 43 -16.77 1.29 1.96
CA ASN A 43 -17.24 2.40 1.12
C ASN A 43 -18.70 2.29 0.68
N ASN A 44 -19.47 1.33 1.21
CA ASN A 44 -20.89 1.12 0.87
C ASN A 44 -21.15 1.16 -0.64
N MET A 45 -20.31 0.45 -1.40
CA MET A 45 -20.41 0.40 -2.85
C MET A 45 -21.71 -0.27 -3.27
N GLU A 46 -22.25 0.15 -4.41
CA GLU A 46 -23.36 -0.54 -5.06
C GLU A 46 -23.02 -2.02 -5.31
N GLU A 47 -24.03 -2.88 -5.26
CA GLU A 47 -23.85 -4.33 -5.36
C GLU A 47 -23.17 -4.72 -6.68
N GLU A 48 -23.55 -4.10 -7.79
CA GLU A 48 -22.96 -4.37 -9.11
C GLU A 48 -21.46 -4.01 -9.17
N ILE A 49 -21.05 -2.94 -8.48
CA ILE A 49 -19.64 -2.54 -8.38
C ILE A 49 -18.89 -3.59 -7.56
N THR A 50 -19.46 -3.98 -6.43
CA THR A 50 -18.91 -5.00 -5.52
C THR A 50 -18.73 -6.34 -6.24
N GLN A 51 -19.73 -6.79 -7.01
CA GLN A 51 -19.66 -8.02 -7.80
C GLN A 51 -18.58 -7.94 -8.88
N SER A 52 -18.46 -6.80 -9.58
CA SER A 52 -17.43 -6.58 -10.61
C SER A 52 -16.03 -6.63 -10.00
N MET A 53 -15.81 -5.92 -8.89
CA MET A 53 -14.56 -5.92 -8.14
C MET A 53 -14.21 -7.31 -7.60
N PHE A 54 -15.18 -8.02 -7.02
CA PHE A 54 -15.00 -9.38 -6.52
C PHE A 54 -14.56 -10.33 -7.63
N SER A 55 -15.24 -10.30 -8.78
CA SER A 55 -14.91 -11.12 -9.95
C SER A 55 -13.49 -10.87 -10.44
N GLN A 56 -13.09 -9.61 -10.62
CA GLN A 56 -11.73 -9.28 -11.05
C GLN A 56 -10.67 -9.64 -9.99
N THR A 57 -10.96 -9.44 -8.70
CA THR A 57 -10.05 -9.86 -7.62
C THR A 57 -9.86 -11.38 -7.62
N LYS A 58 -10.96 -12.14 -7.74
CA LYS A 58 -10.92 -13.60 -7.78
C LYS A 58 -10.11 -14.11 -8.98
N MET A 59 -10.26 -13.46 -10.14
CA MET A 59 -9.47 -13.78 -11.32
C MET A 59 -7.97 -13.55 -11.11
N MET A 60 -7.57 -12.44 -10.48
CA MET A 60 -6.16 -12.23 -10.10
C MET A 60 -5.67 -13.28 -9.12
N LEU A 61 -6.44 -13.58 -8.06
CA LEU A 61 -6.07 -14.62 -7.11
C LEU A 61 -5.89 -15.98 -7.81
N SER A 62 -6.76 -16.33 -8.76
CA SER A 62 -6.60 -17.58 -9.51
C SER A 62 -5.37 -17.59 -10.42
N LYS A 63 -5.03 -16.45 -11.04
CA LYS A 63 -3.82 -16.32 -11.88
C LYS A 63 -2.53 -16.39 -11.06
N GLN A 64 -2.57 -15.85 -9.85
CA GLN A 64 -1.40 -15.67 -8.97
C GLN A 64 -1.30 -16.73 -7.86
N ASN A 65 -2.12 -17.78 -7.95
CA ASN A 65 -2.23 -18.79 -6.92
C ASN A 65 -0.93 -19.61 -6.82
N LEU A 66 -0.40 -19.78 -5.60
CA LEU A 66 0.86 -20.48 -5.34
C LEU A 66 0.66 -21.91 -4.80
N GLY A 67 -0.58 -22.37 -4.68
CA GLY A 67 -0.92 -23.71 -4.21
C GLY A 67 -2.39 -23.85 -3.83
N GLU A 68 -2.81 -25.03 -3.36
CA GLU A 68 -4.17 -25.19 -2.85
C GLU A 68 -4.35 -24.46 -1.50
N ILE A 69 -5.44 -23.71 -1.37
CA ILE A 69 -5.89 -23.19 -0.07
C ILE A 69 -6.51 -24.37 0.67
N ILE A 70 -5.68 -25.13 1.38
CA ILE A 70 -6.16 -26.24 2.19
C ILE A 70 -6.76 -25.65 3.47
N ASP A 71 -8.06 -25.84 3.69
CA ASP A 71 -8.67 -25.53 4.99
C ASP A 71 -8.03 -26.45 6.04
N LYS A 72 -7.19 -25.86 6.90
CA LYS A 72 -6.43 -26.59 7.92
C LYS A 72 -7.33 -26.90 9.11
N LYS A 73 -7.16 -28.09 9.69
CA LYS A 73 -7.95 -28.56 10.84
C LYS A 73 -7.73 -27.72 12.11
N GLU A 74 -6.55 -27.13 12.25
CA GLU A 74 -6.20 -26.24 13.37
C GLU A 74 -5.76 -24.89 12.81
N GLU A 75 -6.64 -23.89 12.99
CA GLU A 75 -6.35 -22.50 12.65
C GLU A 75 -5.83 -21.76 13.89
N ILE A 76 -4.80 -20.93 13.70
CA ILE A 76 -4.29 -20.04 14.75
C ILE A 76 -5.29 -18.90 14.99
N ASP A 77 -5.42 -18.49 16.25
CA ASP A 77 -6.23 -17.34 16.64
C ASP A 77 -5.51 -16.01 16.32
N PHE A 78 -6.30 -14.96 16.12
CA PHE A 78 -5.79 -13.62 15.82
C PHE A 78 -4.73 -13.13 16.81
N HIS A 79 -4.92 -13.32 18.12
CA HIS A 79 -4.02 -12.76 19.13
C HIS A 79 -2.64 -13.42 19.09
N SER A 80 -2.60 -14.74 18.90
CA SER A 80 -1.36 -15.49 18.71
C SER A 80 -0.61 -15.05 17.44
N ALA A 81 -1.33 -14.92 16.32
CA ALA A 81 -0.75 -14.46 15.05
C ALA A 81 -0.24 -13.00 15.13
N GLU A 82 -1.04 -12.12 15.73
CA GLU A 82 -0.74 -10.71 15.97
C GLU A 82 0.60 -10.54 16.69
N LYS A 83 0.78 -11.24 17.81
CA LYS A 83 2.03 -11.19 18.59
C LYS A 83 3.26 -11.56 17.76
N MET A 84 3.17 -12.57 16.90
CA MET A 84 4.29 -13.03 16.06
C MET A 84 4.63 -12.03 14.95
N ILE A 85 3.61 -11.48 14.30
CA ILE A 85 3.76 -10.51 13.21
C ILE A 85 4.33 -9.20 13.75
N ILE A 86 3.80 -8.66 14.84
CA ILE A 86 4.27 -7.41 15.46
C ILE A 86 5.72 -7.54 15.91
N LYS A 87 6.08 -8.64 16.60
CA LYS A 87 7.47 -8.91 16.99
C LYS A 87 8.43 -8.93 15.80
N SER A 88 7.97 -9.41 14.65
CA SER A 88 8.79 -9.43 13.43
C SER A 88 8.93 -8.04 12.82
N LEU A 89 7.86 -7.25 12.85
CA LEU A 89 7.83 -5.88 12.35
C LEU A 89 8.74 -4.93 13.16
N GLU A 90 8.80 -5.11 14.48
CA GLU A 90 9.68 -4.35 15.39
C GLU A 90 11.16 -4.32 14.94
N HIS A 91 11.61 -5.31 14.17
CA HIS A 91 12.97 -5.40 13.62
C HIS A 91 13.21 -4.59 12.34
N THR A 92 12.17 -4.03 11.73
CA THR A 92 12.24 -3.33 10.44
C THR A 92 11.47 -2.01 10.45
N ILE A 93 10.74 -1.69 11.52
CA ILE A 93 9.82 -0.56 11.56
C ILE A 93 10.51 0.81 11.58
N ASP A 94 11.75 0.91 12.06
CA ASP A 94 12.43 2.19 12.28
C ASP A 94 13.14 2.75 11.01
N GLU A 95 13.16 1.98 9.92
CA GLU A 95 13.77 2.37 8.65
C GLU A 95 12.78 2.33 7.50
N LEU A 96 13.02 3.17 6.48
CA LEU A 96 12.27 3.09 5.23
C LEU A 96 12.81 1.90 4.43
N HIS A 97 11.97 0.89 4.25
CA HIS A 97 12.29 -0.31 3.47
C HIS A 97 11.34 -0.41 2.29
N TRP A 98 11.90 -0.28 1.09
CA TRP A 98 11.14 -0.34 -0.16
C TRP A 98 9.82 0.41 -0.05
N VAL A 99 9.87 1.72 0.17
CA VAL A 99 8.71 2.61 0.23
C VAL A 99 7.60 2.20 1.23
N GLY A 100 7.94 1.38 2.23
CA GLY A 100 7.04 0.97 3.32
C GLY A 100 6.40 -0.42 3.17
N HIS A 101 6.85 -1.25 2.22
CA HIS A 101 6.22 -2.56 1.94
C HIS A 101 6.18 -3.51 3.15
N ASN A 102 7.18 -3.48 4.04
CA ASN A 102 7.17 -4.26 5.28
C ASN A 102 5.96 -3.94 6.17
N VAL A 103 5.63 -2.64 6.31
CA VAL A 103 4.50 -2.19 7.12
C VAL A 103 3.18 -2.45 6.40
N ILE A 104 3.13 -2.23 5.08
CA ILE A 104 1.94 -2.48 4.26
C ILE A 104 1.52 -3.96 4.34
N TYR A 105 2.47 -4.88 4.14
CA TYR A 105 2.18 -6.32 4.21
C TYR A 105 1.77 -6.75 5.62
N ALA A 106 2.48 -6.28 6.65
CA ALA A 106 2.10 -6.58 8.03
C ALA A 106 0.70 -6.06 8.39
N ALA A 107 0.39 -4.80 8.06
CA ALA A 107 -0.88 -4.15 8.38
C ALA A 107 -2.05 -4.87 7.72
N LEU A 108 -1.97 -5.14 6.42
CA LEU A 108 -3.04 -5.81 5.69
C LEU A 108 -3.22 -7.25 6.14
N SER A 109 -2.13 -7.98 6.44
CA SER A 109 -2.24 -9.33 7.01
C SER A 109 -2.95 -9.31 8.37
N LEU A 110 -2.57 -8.41 9.27
CA LEU A 110 -3.22 -8.30 10.58
C LEU A 110 -4.69 -7.90 10.45
N LEU A 111 -5.00 -6.93 9.58
CA LEU A 111 -6.37 -6.48 9.34
C LEU A 111 -7.25 -7.63 8.81
N ALA A 112 -6.74 -8.41 7.86
CA ALA A 112 -7.44 -9.60 7.35
C ALA A 112 -7.64 -10.67 8.44
N MET A 113 -6.61 -10.96 9.24
CA MET A 113 -6.72 -11.92 10.34
C MET A 113 -7.69 -11.44 11.42
N LYS A 114 -7.75 -10.13 11.70
CA LYS A 114 -8.74 -9.55 12.61
C LYS A 114 -10.16 -9.76 12.09
N GLU A 115 -10.39 -9.62 10.80
CA GLU A 115 -11.70 -9.87 10.20
C GLU A 115 -12.10 -11.36 10.18
N LEU A 116 -11.11 -12.24 10.04
CA LEU A 116 -11.32 -13.69 10.03
C LEU A 116 -11.41 -14.28 11.44
N GLN A 117 -10.79 -13.65 12.45
CA GLN A 117 -10.59 -14.11 13.83
C GLN A 117 -9.70 -15.36 13.98
N LYS A 118 -9.73 -16.27 13.01
CA LYS A 118 -8.86 -17.43 12.89
C LYS A 118 -8.47 -17.65 11.43
N TRP A 119 -7.21 -17.99 11.17
CA TRP A 119 -6.73 -18.31 9.83
C TRP A 119 -5.36 -18.98 9.85
N GLY A 120 -5.18 -20.02 9.03
CA GLY A 120 -3.87 -20.63 8.77
C GLY A 120 -3.27 -21.33 9.99
N ASP A 121 -2.14 -22.00 9.82
CA ASP A 121 -1.39 -22.61 10.92
C ASP A 121 -0.11 -21.82 11.26
N ASN A 122 0.67 -22.36 12.19
CA ASN A 122 1.95 -21.79 12.57
C ASN A 122 2.95 -21.62 11.41
N GLN A 123 2.89 -22.46 10.36
CA GLN A 123 3.76 -22.32 9.18
C GLN A 123 3.33 -21.15 8.31
N ASP A 124 2.03 -20.93 8.17
CA ASP A 124 1.52 -19.79 7.40
C ASP A 124 1.90 -18.46 8.07
N ILE A 125 1.77 -18.37 9.41
CA ILE A 125 2.23 -17.18 10.15
C ILE A 125 3.75 -17.02 10.07
N LYS A 126 4.51 -18.13 10.13
CA LYS A 126 5.96 -18.10 9.90
C LYS A 126 6.31 -17.58 8.50
N GLY A 127 5.52 -17.90 7.48
CA GLY A 127 5.66 -17.36 6.14
C GLY A 127 5.59 -15.82 6.12
N ILE A 128 4.55 -15.26 6.73
CA ILE A 128 4.34 -13.81 6.82
C ILE A 128 5.47 -13.13 7.62
N THR A 129 5.83 -13.70 8.78
CA THR A 129 6.94 -13.16 9.60
C THR A 129 8.28 -13.21 8.86
N ASN A 130 8.57 -14.29 8.14
CA ASN A 130 9.77 -14.43 7.32
C ASN A 130 9.81 -13.44 6.13
N LEU A 131 8.65 -13.11 5.57
CA LEU A 131 8.52 -12.06 4.56
C LEU A 131 8.85 -10.69 5.18
N ILE A 132 8.25 -10.33 6.31
CA ILE A 132 8.52 -9.05 6.99
C ILE A 132 10.02 -8.93 7.33
N LEU A 133 10.61 -9.98 7.89
CA LEU A 133 12.04 -9.99 8.25
C LEU A 133 12.98 -9.89 7.04
N SER A 134 12.53 -10.24 5.83
CA SER A 134 13.32 -10.11 4.61
C SER A 134 13.62 -8.66 4.23
N PHE A 135 12.83 -7.71 4.75
CA PHE A 135 13.07 -6.28 4.55
C PHE A 135 14.22 -5.72 5.39
N ARG A 136 14.74 -6.48 6.35
CA ARG A 136 15.86 -6.03 7.19
C ARG A 136 17.06 -5.64 6.33
N LYS A 137 17.59 -4.43 6.55
CA LYS A 137 18.73 -3.85 5.81
C LYS A 137 18.49 -3.68 4.30
N THR A 138 17.24 -3.73 3.83
CA THR A 138 16.93 -3.40 2.44
C THR A 138 17.03 -1.90 2.17
N ILE A 139 17.09 -1.55 0.89
CA ILE A 139 17.11 -0.15 0.45
C ILE A 139 15.74 0.52 0.66
N PRO A 140 15.69 1.86 0.79
CA PRO A 140 14.42 2.58 0.90
C PRO A 140 13.55 2.52 -0.36
N GLY A 141 14.12 2.14 -1.49
CA GLY A 141 13.53 2.20 -2.83
C GLY A 141 14.65 2.45 -3.85
N ARG A 142 14.34 2.28 -5.13
CA ARG A 142 15.35 2.29 -6.20
C ARG A 142 15.20 3.42 -7.23
N SER A 143 14.05 4.10 -7.23
CA SER A 143 13.68 5.08 -8.24
C SER A 143 13.28 6.37 -7.55
N TRP A 144 14.00 7.46 -7.82
CA TRP A 144 13.85 8.73 -7.13
C TRP A 144 14.08 9.91 -8.08
N ILE A 145 13.31 10.98 -7.90
CA ILE A 145 13.57 12.28 -8.53
C ILE A 145 14.37 13.13 -7.53
N GLY A 146 15.51 13.67 -7.97
CA GLY A 146 16.34 14.60 -7.20
C GLY A 146 17.24 13.98 -6.13
N PHE A 147 17.19 12.67 -5.90
CA PHE A 147 17.99 11.99 -4.89
C PHE A 147 18.51 10.64 -5.37
N THR A 148 19.67 10.23 -4.89
CA THR A 148 20.15 8.86 -4.99
C THR A 148 19.62 8.01 -3.84
N THR A 149 19.55 6.69 -4.02
CA THR A 149 19.19 5.74 -2.94
C THR A 149 20.06 5.90 -1.69
N LYS A 150 21.34 6.23 -1.86
CA LYS A 150 22.28 6.46 -0.76
C LYS A 150 21.88 7.68 0.06
N GLU A 151 21.55 8.79 -0.61
CA GLU A 151 21.09 10.01 0.06
C GLU A 151 19.79 9.75 0.81
N VAL A 152 18.80 9.09 0.18
CA VAL A 152 17.53 8.73 0.84
C VAL A 152 17.77 7.90 2.10
N LYS A 153 18.68 6.92 2.04
CA LYS A 153 19.03 6.10 3.21
C LYS A 153 19.63 6.94 4.35
N GLN A 154 20.48 7.89 4.01
CA GLN A 154 21.20 8.76 4.95
C GLN A 154 20.39 9.96 5.45
N LEU A 155 19.21 10.23 4.87
CA LEU A 155 18.32 11.31 5.33
C LEU A 155 18.03 11.20 6.82
N ASN A 156 18.30 12.29 7.52
CA ASN A 156 17.96 12.46 8.92
C ASN A 156 16.83 13.48 9.03
N ILE A 157 15.61 12.98 9.20
CA ILE A 157 14.44 13.84 9.42
C ILE A 157 14.54 14.41 10.83
N LYS A 158 14.69 15.73 10.90
CA LYS A 158 14.53 16.56 12.10
C LYS A 158 13.33 17.47 11.87
N ASP A 159 12.18 16.88 11.59
CA ASP A 159 10.97 17.61 11.26
C ASP A 159 10.10 17.68 12.52
N GLU A 160 9.83 18.89 13.00
CA GLU A 160 8.97 19.12 14.18
C GLU A 160 7.57 18.54 13.96
N ILE A 161 7.16 18.35 12.70
CA ILE A 161 5.89 17.74 12.32
C ILE A 161 5.70 16.34 12.94
N GLU A 162 6.78 15.59 13.22
CA GLU A 162 6.70 14.27 13.87
C GLU A 162 5.93 14.36 15.20
N ASN A 163 6.07 15.49 15.91
CA ASN A 163 5.37 15.71 17.16
C ASN A 163 3.89 16.06 17.00
N GLU A 164 3.46 16.47 15.81
CA GLU A 164 2.07 16.80 15.50
C GLU A 164 1.26 15.58 15.03
N LEU A 165 1.93 14.55 14.51
CA LEU A 165 1.30 13.34 13.97
C LEU A 165 1.08 12.30 15.08
N ARG A 166 0.07 12.52 15.93
CA ARG A 166 -0.21 11.68 17.11
C ARG A 166 -1.35 10.67 16.92
N ASN A 167 -2.17 10.84 15.90
CA ASN A 167 -3.29 9.95 15.62
C ASN A 167 -3.60 9.85 14.11
N PRO A 168 -4.41 8.86 13.69
CA PRO A 168 -4.73 8.64 12.28
C PRO A 168 -5.37 9.83 11.57
N LYS A 169 -6.17 10.64 12.28
CA LYS A 169 -6.82 11.82 11.68
C LYS A 169 -5.81 12.90 11.31
N GLN A 170 -4.83 13.14 12.18
CA GLN A 170 -3.73 14.07 11.92
C GLN A 170 -2.86 13.56 10.78
N LEU A 171 -2.51 12.26 10.78
CA LEU A 171 -1.73 11.66 9.71
C LEU A 171 -2.43 11.77 8.36
N SER A 172 -3.70 11.40 8.26
CA SER A 172 -4.47 11.52 7.01
C SER A 172 -4.57 12.96 6.52
N LYS A 173 -4.80 13.92 7.43
CA LYS A 173 -4.82 15.35 7.06
C LYS A 173 -3.47 15.78 6.47
N PHE A 174 -2.38 15.39 7.10
CA PHE A 174 -1.02 15.72 6.64
C PHE A 174 -0.74 15.13 5.26
N ILE A 175 -1.03 13.84 5.06
CA ILE A 175 -0.78 13.15 3.80
C ILE A 175 -1.60 13.70 2.65
N LEU A 176 -2.88 14.02 2.88
CA LEU A 176 -3.72 14.66 1.88
C LEU A 176 -3.26 16.09 1.57
N LYS A 177 -2.72 16.80 2.56
CA LYS A 177 -2.06 18.09 2.32
C LYS A 177 -0.85 17.89 1.41
N GLU A 178 0.05 16.94 1.68
CA GLU A 178 1.20 16.66 0.81
C GLU A 178 0.76 16.29 -0.62
N LEU A 179 -0.26 15.44 -0.77
CA LEU A 179 -0.82 15.08 -2.09
C LEU A 179 -1.36 16.30 -2.85
N SER A 180 -1.95 17.28 -2.16
CA SER A 180 -2.49 18.48 -2.80
C SER A 180 -1.42 19.40 -3.41
N GLN A 181 -0.15 19.27 -3.00
CA GLN A 181 0.91 20.18 -3.42
C GLN A 181 1.52 19.84 -4.79
N PHE A 182 1.31 18.62 -5.32
CA PHE A 182 1.88 18.24 -6.61
C PHE A 182 1.24 19.00 -7.76
N HIS A 183 2.02 19.80 -8.49
CA HIS A 183 1.55 20.46 -9.71
C HIS A 183 1.29 19.44 -10.82
N ILE A 184 2.31 18.66 -11.16
CA ILE A 184 2.30 17.63 -12.21
C ILE A 184 2.54 16.26 -11.56
N ILE A 185 1.91 15.22 -12.10
CA ILE A 185 2.15 13.82 -11.73
C ILE A 185 2.64 13.08 -12.98
N TYR A 186 3.78 12.41 -12.88
CA TYR A 186 4.40 11.66 -13.98
C TYR A 186 4.12 10.17 -13.83
N ARG A 187 3.89 9.49 -14.96
CA ARG A 187 3.68 8.04 -15.04
C ARG A 187 5.02 7.28 -14.97
N ALA A 188 5.65 7.35 -13.80
CA ALA A 188 6.97 6.81 -13.49
C ALA A 188 6.98 6.08 -12.13
N GLU A 189 7.85 5.07 -11.98
CA GLU A 189 8.08 4.39 -10.68
C GLU A 189 8.57 5.42 -9.65
N ALA A 190 9.47 6.32 -10.05
CA ALA A 190 9.98 7.42 -9.24
C ALA A 190 8.96 8.51 -8.91
N HIS A 191 7.71 8.42 -9.38
CA HIS A 191 6.71 9.48 -9.15
C HIS A 191 5.31 8.96 -8.79
N HIS A 192 4.38 8.75 -9.75
CA HIS A 192 3.01 8.36 -9.38
C HIS A 192 2.95 7.12 -8.48
N ASP A 193 3.87 6.17 -8.66
CA ASP A 193 3.95 4.97 -7.84
C ASP A 193 4.41 5.29 -6.41
N LEU A 194 5.44 6.14 -6.25
CA LEU A 194 5.84 6.67 -4.93
C LEU A 194 4.71 7.47 -4.25
N ILE A 195 3.94 8.26 -5.01
CA ILE A 195 2.77 9.00 -4.47
C ILE A 195 1.69 8.01 -4.02
N GLY A 196 1.43 6.95 -4.77
CA GLY A 196 0.55 5.87 -4.34
C GLY A 196 1.09 5.14 -3.10
N HIS A 197 2.40 4.97 -2.99
CA HIS A 197 3.05 4.42 -1.80
C HIS A 197 3.02 5.34 -0.60
N LEU A 198 3.04 6.66 -0.79
CA LEU A 198 2.77 7.63 0.28
C LEU A 198 1.38 7.37 0.91
N LEU A 199 0.37 7.14 0.07
CA LEU A 199 -0.99 6.81 0.52
C LEU A 199 -1.04 5.44 1.21
N THR A 200 -0.51 4.40 0.58
CA THR A 200 -0.62 3.03 1.12
C THR A 200 0.21 2.83 2.39
N PHE A 201 1.40 3.40 2.46
CA PHE A 201 2.24 3.29 3.65
C PHE A 201 1.64 4.04 4.84
N SER A 202 1.18 5.28 4.64
CA SER A 202 0.54 6.04 5.72
C SER A 202 -0.80 5.44 6.15
N HIS A 203 -1.56 4.84 5.24
CA HIS A 203 -2.74 4.06 5.61
C HIS A 203 -2.39 2.79 6.40
N ALA A 204 -1.33 2.07 6.04
CA ALA A 204 -0.85 0.93 6.82
C ALA A 204 -0.47 1.33 8.27
N ILE A 205 0.10 2.53 8.44
CA ILE A 205 0.38 3.12 9.75
C ILE A 205 -0.93 3.41 10.51
N ASN A 206 -1.95 3.97 9.86
CA ASN A 206 -3.28 4.15 10.46
C ASN A 206 -3.88 2.81 10.93
N ILE A 207 -3.78 1.75 10.12
CA ILE A 207 -4.26 0.41 10.47
C ILE A 207 -3.56 -0.10 11.75
N MET A 208 -2.24 0.10 11.89
CA MET A 208 -1.53 -0.29 13.11
C MET A 208 -2.07 0.43 14.36
N TYR A 209 -2.39 1.72 14.24
CA TYR A 209 -3.01 2.47 15.33
C TYR A 209 -4.40 1.94 15.67
N ASP A 210 -5.24 1.70 14.66
CA ASP A 210 -6.61 1.22 14.84
C ASP A 210 -6.66 -0.19 15.43
N LEU A 211 -5.63 -1.02 15.20
CA LEU A 211 -5.44 -2.32 15.84
C LEU A 211 -4.88 -2.21 17.28
N GLY A 212 -4.53 -1.00 17.75
CA GLY A 212 -4.03 -0.74 19.10
C GLY A 212 -2.51 -0.70 19.23
N HIS A 213 -1.75 -0.82 18.14
CA HIS A 213 -0.28 -0.78 18.14
C HIS A 213 0.24 0.67 18.02
N ILE A 214 -0.04 1.47 19.03
CA ILE A 214 0.30 2.91 19.08
C ILE A 214 1.83 3.13 19.00
N ASP A 215 2.64 2.28 19.62
CA ASP A 215 4.11 2.35 19.53
C ASP A 215 4.60 2.16 18.09
N ILE A 216 4.08 1.14 17.39
CA ILE A 216 4.40 0.87 15.98
C ILE A 216 3.98 2.05 15.11
N PHE A 217 2.79 2.64 15.36
CA PHE A 217 2.35 3.84 14.67
C PHE A 217 3.40 4.97 14.79
N HIS A 218 3.84 5.30 16.01
CA HIS A 218 4.79 6.39 16.23
C HIS A 218 6.16 6.11 15.60
N ARG A 219 6.69 4.89 15.75
CA ARG A 219 7.98 4.50 15.17
C ARG A 219 7.98 4.58 13.64
N ALA A 220 6.85 4.27 13.00
CA ALA A 220 6.72 4.29 11.55
C ALA A 220 6.59 5.71 10.94
N ILE A 221 6.26 6.74 11.74
CA ILE A 221 6.14 8.12 11.25
C ILE A 221 7.45 8.60 10.63
N ARG A 222 8.59 8.32 11.27
CA ARG A 222 9.87 8.84 10.80
C ARG A 222 10.31 8.26 9.44
N PRO A 223 10.23 6.94 9.19
CA PRO A 223 10.39 6.38 7.85
C PRO A 223 9.42 6.97 6.81
N LEU A 224 8.16 7.17 7.16
CA LEU A 224 7.18 7.80 6.26
C LEU A 224 7.59 9.23 5.91
N LEU A 225 8.07 10.02 6.87
CA LEU A 225 8.54 11.38 6.62
C LEU A 225 9.77 11.43 5.70
N LYS A 226 10.60 10.38 5.66
CA LYS A 226 11.66 10.28 4.63
C LYS A 226 11.08 10.21 3.23
N LEU A 227 10.04 9.39 3.02
CA LEU A 227 9.35 9.31 1.74
C LEU A 227 8.71 10.65 1.35
N VAL A 228 8.04 11.32 2.30
CA VAL A 228 7.47 12.67 2.09
C VAL A 228 8.56 13.66 1.69
N TYR A 229 9.67 13.70 2.42
CA TYR A 229 10.75 14.64 2.16
C TYR A 229 11.32 14.50 0.74
N VAL A 230 11.53 13.26 0.28
CA VAL A 230 12.02 13.01 -1.08
C VAL A 230 10.99 13.43 -2.12
N LEU A 231 9.72 13.08 -1.91
CA LEU A 231 8.62 13.46 -2.80
C LEU A 231 8.41 14.98 -2.93
N ARG A 232 8.77 15.77 -1.91
CA ARG A 232 8.69 17.23 -1.98
C ARG A 232 9.58 17.83 -3.08
N ALA A 233 10.66 17.16 -3.47
CA ALA A 233 11.51 17.62 -4.57
C ALA A 233 10.79 17.67 -5.93
N SER A 234 9.68 16.93 -6.09
CA SER A 234 8.91 16.93 -7.34
C SER A 234 7.59 17.72 -7.27
N GLN A 235 7.21 18.29 -6.12
CA GLN A 235 5.91 18.96 -5.96
C GLN A 235 5.73 20.17 -6.90
N ASN A 236 6.80 20.94 -7.12
CA ASN A 236 6.76 22.18 -7.91
C ASN A 236 7.27 22.01 -9.36
N LEU A 237 7.46 20.77 -9.83
CA LEU A 237 7.86 20.53 -11.21
C LEU A 237 6.77 21.00 -12.18
N THR A 238 7.23 21.64 -13.25
CA THR A 238 6.46 22.06 -14.42
C THR A 238 6.90 21.28 -15.66
N SER A 239 6.13 21.31 -16.75
CA SER A 239 6.44 20.55 -17.97
C SER A 239 7.80 20.89 -18.61
N ASN A 240 8.39 22.05 -18.25
CA ASN A 240 9.69 22.51 -18.72
C ASN A 240 10.82 22.35 -17.68
N SER A 241 10.53 21.76 -16.52
CA SER A 241 11.54 21.59 -15.47
C SER A 241 12.60 20.58 -15.89
N GLU A 242 13.86 20.86 -15.60
CA GLU A 242 14.93 19.87 -15.73
C GLU A 242 14.79 18.83 -14.60
N ILE A 243 14.69 17.56 -14.96
CA ILE A 243 14.46 16.47 -14.01
C ILE A 243 15.77 15.70 -13.80
N THR A 244 16.34 15.81 -12.60
CA THR A 244 17.40 14.90 -12.17
C THR A 244 16.78 13.57 -11.74
N LEU A 245 16.94 12.53 -12.56
CA LEU A 245 16.34 11.22 -12.33
C LEU A 245 17.41 10.19 -11.94
N HIS A 246 17.20 9.53 -10.80
CA HIS A 246 17.99 8.39 -10.37
C HIS A 246 17.07 7.17 -10.29
N SER A 247 16.94 6.45 -11.40
CA SER A 247 16.13 5.24 -11.49
C SER A 247 16.78 4.23 -12.44
N PRO A 248 16.73 2.92 -12.12
CA PRO A 248 17.09 1.87 -13.06
C PRO A 248 15.93 1.50 -14.03
N ILE A 249 14.73 2.07 -13.85
CA ILE A 249 13.51 1.69 -14.58
C ILE A 249 12.96 2.85 -15.41
N ASP A 250 12.94 4.06 -14.83
CA ASP A 250 12.40 5.24 -15.49
C ASP A 250 13.45 5.90 -16.40
N CYS A 251 13.02 6.36 -17.57
CA CYS A 251 13.84 7.08 -18.53
C CYS A 251 13.26 8.46 -18.82
N LEU A 252 14.14 9.44 -19.06
CA LEU A 252 13.73 10.76 -19.54
C LEU A 252 13.40 10.74 -21.05
N PRO A 253 12.47 11.60 -21.51
CA PRO A 253 11.62 12.48 -20.71
C PRO A 253 10.52 11.70 -19.98
N LEU A 254 10.22 12.10 -18.74
CA LEU A 254 9.09 11.52 -18.01
C LEU A 254 7.77 11.92 -18.68
N ILE A 255 6.87 10.96 -18.81
CA ILE A 255 5.55 11.17 -19.43
C ILE A 255 4.57 11.59 -18.34
N GLU A 256 3.89 12.72 -18.52
CA GLU A 256 2.82 13.15 -17.63
C GLU A 256 1.71 12.08 -17.57
N SER A 257 1.22 11.81 -16.37
CA SER A 257 0.10 10.89 -16.18
C SER A 257 -1.15 11.48 -16.81
N LYS A 258 -2.01 10.63 -17.38
CA LYS A 258 -3.30 11.07 -17.89
C LYS A 258 -4.30 11.13 -16.74
N ARG A 259 -5.27 12.03 -16.85
CA ARG A 259 -6.36 12.12 -15.89
C ARG A 259 -7.30 10.90 -16.03
N ALA A 260 -7.49 10.13 -14.96
CA ALA A 260 -8.57 9.14 -14.94
C ALA A 260 -9.94 9.83 -14.98
N HIS A 261 -10.76 9.53 -15.98
CA HIS A 261 -12.11 10.11 -16.13
C HIS A 261 -13.16 9.44 -15.24
N VAL A 262 -12.92 8.18 -14.89
CA VAL A 262 -13.76 7.37 -14.00
C VAL A 262 -12.98 7.01 -12.75
N LEU A 263 -13.65 6.92 -11.61
CA LEU A 263 -13.06 6.56 -10.32
C LEU A 263 -13.39 5.12 -9.93
N PRO A 264 -12.59 4.51 -9.04
CA PRO A 264 -12.85 3.19 -8.45
C PRO A 264 -14.20 3.05 -7.73
N THR A 265 -14.86 4.16 -7.39
CA THR A 265 -16.22 4.19 -6.82
C THR A 265 -17.32 4.16 -7.89
N GLU A 266 -16.98 4.15 -9.17
CA GLU A 266 -17.91 4.22 -10.29
C GLU A 266 -17.92 2.89 -11.06
N LYS A 267 -19.10 2.37 -11.41
CA LYS A 267 -19.26 1.12 -12.18
C LYS A 267 -18.45 1.11 -13.47
N ARG A 268 -18.43 2.23 -14.19
CA ARG A 268 -17.72 2.37 -15.47
C ARG A 268 -16.21 2.11 -15.35
N PHE A 269 -15.62 2.35 -14.18
CA PHE A 269 -14.22 2.03 -13.93
C PHE A 269 -13.96 0.52 -14.07
N TRP A 270 -14.83 -0.30 -13.48
CA TRP A 270 -14.70 -1.75 -13.44
C TRP A 270 -15.18 -2.47 -14.71
N LEU A 271 -15.58 -1.73 -15.74
CA LEU A 271 -15.78 -2.28 -17.09
C LEU A 271 -14.46 -2.55 -17.82
N LYS A 272 -13.38 -1.88 -17.42
CA LYS A 272 -12.02 -2.19 -17.91
C LYS A 272 -11.56 -3.50 -17.26
N ASP A 273 -11.05 -4.42 -18.09
CA ASP A 273 -10.34 -5.60 -17.58
C ASP A 273 -8.93 -5.20 -17.13
N TYR A 274 -8.76 -5.05 -15.82
CA TYR A 274 -7.46 -4.68 -15.26
C TYR A 274 -6.52 -5.88 -15.10
N SER A 275 -7.00 -7.11 -15.28
CA SER A 275 -6.19 -8.32 -15.11
C SER A 275 -5.14 -8.52 -16.21
N THR A 276 -5.16 -7.68 -17.23
CA THR A 276 -4.13 -7.57 -18.27
C THR A 276 -2.93 -6.73 -17.82
N PHE A 277 -3.06 -5.96 -16.72
CA PHE A 277 -2.05 -5.04 -16.20
C PHE A 277 -1.38 -5.59 -14.95
N ASP A 278 -0.87 -6.83 -15.02
CA ASP A 278 -0.27 -7.66 -13.95
C ASP A 278 0.07 -6.90 -12.65
N TRP A 279 1.21 -6.22 -12.58
CA TRP A 279 1.66 -5.47 -11.40
C TRP A 279 0.77 -4.27 -11.04
N ASP A 280 0.34 -3.51 -12.04
CA ASP A 280 -0.47 -2.30 -11.86
C ASP A 280 -1.88 -2.61 -11.33
N PHE A 281 -2.37 -3.82 -11.55
CA PHE A 281 -3.70 -4.23 -11.10
C PHE A 281 -3.81 -4.19 -9.58
N GLY A 282 -2.81 -4.66 -8.86
CA GLY A 282 -2.87 -4.67 -7.41
C GLY A 282 -2.77 -3.26 -6.80
N HIS A 283 -2.10 -2.33 -7.49
CA HIS A 283 -2.09 -0.93 -7.10
C HIS A 283 -3.47 -0.27 -7.22
N VAL A 284 -4.28 -0.64 -8.21
CA VAL A 284 -5.66 -0.13 -8.33
C VAL A 284 -6.42 -0.30 -7.02
N PHE A 285 -6.37 -1.47 -6.39
CA PHE A 285 -7.07 -1.69 -5.13
C PHE A 285 -6.40 -0.99 -3.95
N LYS A 286 -5.08 -1.12 -3.80
CA LYS A 286 -4.35 -0.58 -2.64
C LYS A 286 -4.42 0.95 -2.60
N PHE A 287 -4.22 1.62 -3.74
CA PHE A 287 -4.25 3.08 -3.82
C PHE A 287 -5.67 3.60 -3.57
N SER A 288 -6.69 2.95 -4.14
CA SER A 288 -8.10 3.27 -3.89
C SER A 288 -8.45 3.13 -2.41
N TYR A 289 -8.18 1.97 -1.81
CA TYR A 289 -8.51 1.73 -0.42
C TYR A 289 -7.89 2.80 0.50
N SER A 290 -6.60 3.07 0.27
CA SER A 290 -5.83 4.00 1.09
C SER A 290 -6.26 5.45 0.92
N TYR A 291 -6.49 5.89 -0.33
CA TYR A 291 -7.00 7.25 -0.57
C TYR A 291 -8.35 7.47 0.12
N PHE A 292 -9.30 6.56 -0.06
CA PHE A 292 -10.63 6.73 0.51
C PHE A 292 -10.66 6.56 2.03
N ASP A 293 -9.77 5.76 2.65
CA ASP A 293 -9.56 5.78 4.11
C ASP A 293 -9.11 7.17 4.60
N HIS A 294 -8.08 7.76 3.96
CA HIS A 294 -7.63 9.09 4.32
C HIS A 294 -8.74 10.14 4.18
N ILE A 295 -9.54 10.08 3.11
CA ILE A 295 -10.70 10.96 2.91
C ILE A 295 -11.73 10.80 4.03
N LYS A 296 -12.06 9.58 4.48
CA LYS A 296 -13.00 9.39 5.59
C LYS A 296 -12.52 10.05 6.88
N ARG A 297 -11.21 10.03 7.14
CA ARG A 297 -10.60 10.65 8.33
C ARG A 297 -10.47 12.16 8.21
N ALA A 298 -10.31 12.69 6.99
CA ALA A 298 -10.16 14.13 6.71
C ALA A 298 -11.02 14.59 5.51
N PRO A 299 -12.36 14.56 5.62
CA PRO A 299 -13.28 14.73 4.49
C PRO A 299 -13.17 16.08 3.79
N LYS A 300 -12.72 17.13 4.49
CA LYS A 300 -12.50 18.47 3.95
C LYS A 300 -11.49 18.50 2.79
N TYR A 301 -10.65 17.47 2.63
CA TYR A 301 -9.66 17.40 1.57
C TYR A 301 -10.17 16.72 0.30
N LYS A 302 -11.37 16.11 0.30
CA LYS A 302 -11.88 15.38 -0.86
C LYS A 302 -11.83 16.21 -2.13
N ASP A 303 -12.40 17.42 -2.09
CA ASP A 303 -12.46 18.30 -3.27
C ASP A 303 -11.10 18.93 -3.62
N ILE A 304 -10.14 18.88 -2.69
CA ILE A 304 -8.78 19.38 -2.88
C ILE A 304 -7.91 18.33 -3.58
N THR A 305 -8.03 17.07 -3.20
CA THR A 305 -7.09 16.01 -3.60
C THR A 305 -7.64 15.07 -4.66
N LEU A 306 -8.96 15.05 -4.90
CA LEU A 306 -9.57 14.09 -5.83
C LEU A 306 -9.01 14.24 -7.24
N GLU A 307 -8.78 15.49 -7.67
CA GLU A 307 -8.19 15.73 -8.98
C GLU A 307 -6.78 15.18 -9.09
N LYS A 308 -5.94 15.37 -8.06
CA LYS A 308 -4.59 14.77 -8.01
C LYS A 308 -4.64 13.26 -8.00
N PHE A 309 -5.56 12.68 -7.23
CA PHE A 309 -5.75 11.24 -7.18
C PHE A 309 -6.13 10.63 -8.54
N ARG A 310 -6.88 11.34 -9.39
CA ARG A 310 -7.19 10.89 -10.76
C ARG A 310 -5.94 10.69 -11.62
N PHE A 311 -4.87 11.45 -11.38
CA PHE A 311 -3.59 11.28 -12.07
C PHE A 311 -2.73 10.15 -11.45
N VAL A 312 -2.88 9.88 -10.15
CA VAL A 312 -2.24 8.74 -9.49
C VAL A 312 -2.84 7.41 -9.97
N MET A 313 -4.15 7.38 -10.17
CA MET A 313 -4.89 6.15 -10.53
C MET A 313 -4.81 5.74 -12.00
N ASN A 314 -4.17 6.54 -12.85
CA ASN A 314 -4.02 6.20 -14.26
C ASN A 314 -2.83 5.25 -14.45
N MET A 315 -3.13 3.96 -14.27
CA MET A 315 -2.19 2.87 -14.46
C MET A 315 -1.94 2.59 -15.95
N ARG A 316 -0.82 1.93 -16.29
CA ARG A 316 -0.35 1.82 -17.68
C ARG A 316 -1.34 1.13 -18.62
#